data_AF-A0A0B1SGV4-F1
#
_entry.id   AF-A0A0B1SGV4-F1
#
_cell.length_a   1.000
_cell.length_b   1.000
_cell.length_c   1.000
_cell.angle_alpha   90.00
_cell.angle_beta   90.00
_cell.angle_gamma   90.00
#
_symmetry.space_group_name_H-M   'P 1'
#
loop_
_entity.id
_entity.type
_entity.pdbx_description
1 polymer ?
#
loop_
_entity_poly.entity_id
_entity_poly.type
_entity_poly.pdbx_seq_one_letter_code
_entity_poly.pdbx_strand_id
1 'polypeptide(L)' 'MLWLPLILFMPVVSTLPVDPPQRRFPTAIIVGVKKAGTRALLEFLRLNPLIRAPGPEVHFFDKNYHRGLQWYR' A
#
# COMPACT_ATOMS: atom_id res chain seq x y z
N MET A 1 -51.22 -6.72 -20.90
CA MET A 1 -51.08 -7.76 -19.87
C MET A 1 -50.12 -8.80 -20.42
N LEU A 2 -48.92 -8.94 -19.82
CA LEU A 2 -47.67 -9.49 -20.38
C LEU A 2 -46.96 -8.37 -21.17
N TRP A 3 -45.88 -7.74 -20.68
CA TRP A 3 -44.58 -8.29 -20.29
C TRP A 3 -43.87 -7.33 -19.31
N LEU A 4 -43.37 -7.82 -18.17
CA LEU A 4 -42.07 -7.46 -17.56
C LEU A 4 -41.93 -8.04 -16.13
N PRO A 5 -41.39 -9.26 -15.97
CA PRO A 5 -40.73 -9.67 -14.74
C PRO A 5 -39.25 -9.89 -15.06
N LEU A 6 -38.46 -8.81 -15.18
CA LEU A 6 -37.01 -8.96 -15.42
C LEU A 6 -36.16 -7.75 -14.99
N ILE A 7 -36.55 -7.09 -13.90
CA ILE A 7 -35.72 -6.05 -13.25
C ILE A 7 -34.92 -6.63 -12.08
N LEU A 8 -35.02 -7.94 -11.81
CA LEU A 8 -34.40 -8.59 -10.66
C LEU A 8 -33.13 -9.37 -11.03
N PHE A 9 -32.26 -8.80 -11.87
CA PHE A 9 -30.91 -9.35 -12.03
C PHE A 9 -29.91 -8.32 -12.57
N MET A 10 -29.74 -7.19 -11.87
CA MET A 10 -28.43 -6.54 -11.90
C MET A 10 -27.76 -6.81 -10.55
N PRO A 11 -26.76 -7.71 -10.48
CA PRO A 11 -25.86 -7.66 -9.35
C PRO A 11 -25.20 -6.28 -9.43
N VAL A 12 -25.42 -5.47 -8.39
CA VAL A 12 -24.59 -4.31 -8.11
C VAL A 12 -23.18 -4.85 -7.90
N VAL A 13 -22.45 -5.03 -9.01
CA VAL A 13 -21.01 -5.16 -8.98
C VAL A 13 -20.54 -3.78 -8.59
N SER A 14 -20.36 -3.58 -7.29
CA SER A 14 -19.71 -2.41 -6.73
C SER A 14 -18.32 -2.35 -7.35
N THR A 15 -18.20 -1.57 -8.42
CA THR A 15 -16.94 -0.98 -8.87
C THR A 15 -16.50 -0.05 -7.74
N LEU A 16 -15.93 -0.60 -6.68
CA LEU A 16 -15.19 0.21 -5.72
C LEU A 16 -14.13 0.93 -6.56
N PRO A 17 -14.10 2.27 -6.60
CA PRO A 17 -13.03 2.98 -7.26
C PRO A 17 -11.74 2.50 -6.58
N VAL A 18 -10.96 1.69 -7.29
CA VAL A 18 -9.60 1.40 -6.89
C VAL A 18 -8.88 2.72 -7.11
N ASP A 19 -8.83 3.55 -6.06
CA ASP A 19 -8.09 4.79 -6.11
C ASP A 19 -6.69 4.48 -6.66
N PRO A 20 -6.19 5.28 -7.62
CA PRO A 20 -4.86 5.07 -8.16
C PRO A 20 -3.86 5.03 -6.99
N PRO A 21 -2.88 4.13 -7.01
CA PRO A 21 -1.95 3.96 -5.91
C PRO A 21 -1.27 5.29 -5.58
N GLN A 22 -1.68 5.90 -4.47
CA GLN A 22 -1.21 7.20 -4.05
C GLN A 22 0.03 7.06 -3.18
N ARG A 23 1.05 7.87 -3.48
CA ARG A 23 2.23 8.03 -2.64
C ARG A 23 1.86 8.71 -1.32
N ARG A 24 2.12 8.03 -0.21
CA ARG A 24 1.79 8.48 1.15
C ARG A 24 3.01 8.29 2.04
N PHE A 25 3.09 9.11 3.08
CA PHE A 25 4.10 8.91 4.11
C PHE A 25 3.86 7.57 4.84
N PRO A 26 4.93 6.89 5.27
CA PRO A 26 4.79 5.64 5.99
C PRO A 26 4.14 5.87 7.34
N THR A 27 3.12 5.06 7.65
CA THR A 27 2.49 5.04 8.98
C THR A 27 3.39 4.38 10.03
N ALA A 28 4.26 3.46 9.60
CA ALA A 28 5.18 2.72 10.45
C ALA A 28 6.55 2.58 9.78
N ILE A 29 7.62 2.61 10.57
CA ILE A 29 9.01 2.54 10.10
C ILE A 29 9.76 1.48 10.89
N ILE A 30 10.43 0.56 10.18
CA ILE A 30 11.38 -0.38 10.78
C ILE A 30 12.72 0.34 10.87
N VAL A 31 13.08 0.82 12.06
CA VAL A 31 14.29 1.64 12.26
C VAL A 31 15.57 0.83 12.49
N GLY A 32 15.47 -0.45 12.89
CA GLY A 32 16.63 -1.27 13.21
C GLY A 32 16.30 -2.47 14.10
N VAL A 33 17.29 -3.19 14.63
CA VAL A 33 18.75 -2.96 14.52
C VAL A 33 19.41 -3.76 13.39
N LYS A 34 20.60 -3.33 12.96
CA LYS A 34 21.39 -4.03 11.94
C LYS A 34 21.63 -5.48 12.38
N LYS A 35 21.51 -6.42 11.44
CA LYS A 35 21.65 -7.88 11.65
C LYS A 35 20.54 -8.56 12.48
N ALA A 36 19.49 -7.85 12.90
CA ALA A 36 18.33 -8.46 13.57
C ALA A 36 17.29 -9.08 12.61
N GLY A 37 17.55 -9.08 11.29
CA GLY A 37 16.62 -9.64 10.30
C GLY A 37 15.53 -8.68 9.84
N THR A 38 15.77 -7.37 9.84
CA THR A 38 14.81 -6.34 9.36
C THR A 38 14.30 -6.61 7.94
N ARG A 39 15.13 -7.16 7.05
CA ARG A 39 14.69 -7.59 5.71
C ARG A 39 13.69 -8.73 5.75
N ALA A 40 13.94 -9.77 6.55
CA ALA A 40 13.03 -10.91 6.62
C ALA A 40 11.66 -10.48 7.15
N LEU A 41 11.64 -9.64 8.18
CA LEU A 41 10.42 -9.02 8.69
C LEU A 41 9.66 -8.25 7.60
N LEU A 42 10.38 -7.43 6.81
CA LEU A 42 9.77 -6.67 5.72
C LEU A 42 9.15 -7.59 4.65
N GLU A 43 9.83 -8.67 4.27
CA GLU A 43 9.31 -9.64 3.31
C GLU A 43 8.06 -10.37 3.84
N PHE A 44 8.04 -10.73 5.13
CA PHE A 44 6.84 -11.32 5.74
C PHE A 44 5.66 -10.35 5.77
N LEU A 45 5.91 -9.07 6.09
CA LEU A 45 4.86 -8.05 6.09
C LEU A 45 4.28 -7.80 4.68
N ARG A 46 5.09 -7.96 3.63
CA ARG A 46 4.63 -7.84 2.23
C ARG A 46 3.62 -8.90 1.82
N LEU A 47 3.52 -10.02 2.54
CA LEU A 47 2.51 -11.05 2.26
C LEU A 47 1.09 -10.58 2.61
N ASN A 48 0.96 -9.53 3.44
CA ASN A 48 -0.34 -8.99 3.82
C ASN A 48 -0.86 -8.03 2.73
N PRO A 49 -2.08 -8.25 2.17
CA PRO A 49 -2.65 -7.40 1.12
C PRO A 49 -2.87 -5.93 1.57
N LEU A 50 -2.94 -5.68 2.88
CA LEU A 50 -3.12 -4.33 3.45
C LEU A 50 -1.81 -3.56 3.62
N ILE A 51 -0.66 -4.23 3.49
CA ILE A 51 0.64 -3.61 3.73
C ILE A 51 1.35 -3.37 2.41
N ARG A 52 1.79 -2.12 2.20
CA ARG A 52 2.65 -1.73 1.09
C ARG A 52 3.98 -1.26 1.65
N ALA A 53 5.06 -1.89 1.21
CA ALA A 53 6.41 -1.59 1.63
C ALA A 53 7.30 -1.27 0.42
N PRO A 54 8.22 -0.30 0.53
CA PRO A 54 9.21 -0.03 -0.52
C PRO A 54 10.16 -1.22 -0.69
N GLY A 55 10.71 -1.38 -1.89
CA GLY A 55 11.64 -2.46 -2.25
C GLY A 55 12.97 -2.40 -1.48
N PRO A 56 13.86 -1.44 -1.80
CA PRO A 56 15.10 -1.20 -1.09
C PRO A 56 14.90 -0.31 0.15
N GLU A 57 15.87 -0.35 1.09
CA GLU A 57 15.95 0.61 2.20
C GLU A 57 16.17 2.02 1.63
N VAL A 58 15.21 2.92 1.88
CA VAL A 58 15.21 4.29 1.31
C VAL A 58 16.33 5.16 1.89
N HIS A 59 16.85 4.81 3.08
CA HIS A 59 17.85 5.56 3.84
C HIS A 59 17.55 7.07 3.90
N PHE A 60 16.26 7.43 4.05
CA PHE A 60 15.85 8.84 4.06
C PHE A 60 16.47 9.60 5.24
N PHE A 61 16.29 9.10 6.46
CA PHE A 61 16.78 9.76 7.68
C PHE A 61 18.29 9.67 7.91
N ASP A 62 19.02 8.92 7.08
CA ASP A 62 20.48 8.75 7.17
C ASP A 62 21.17 9.51 6.04
N LYS A 63 20.95 9.09 4.78
CA LYS A 63 21.71 9.59 3.62
C LYS A 63 20.97 10.64 2.79
N ASN A 64 19.64 10.54 2.73
CA ASN A 64 18.83 11.29 1.77
C ASN A 64 18.00 12.43 2.40
N TYR A 65 18.30 12.82 3.64
CA TYR A 65 17.51 13.82 4.36
C TYR A 65 17.52 15.18 3.65
N HIS A 66 18.65 15.52 3.02
CA HIS A 66 18.83 16.75 2.23
C HIS A 66 17.88 16.89 1.03
N ARG A 67 17.25 15.80 0.56
CA ARG A 67 16.30 15.82 -0.56
C ARG A 67 14.90 16.32 -0.16
N GLY A 68 14.66 16.49 1.14
CA GLY A 68 13.41 16.99 1.68
C GLY A 68 12.27 15.97 1.70
N LEU A 69 11.20 16.30 2.41
CA LEU A 69 10.04 15.42 2.61
C LEU A 69 9.25 15.16 1.33
N GLN A 70 9.29 16.08 0.37
CA GLN A 70 8.62 15.90 -0.92
C GLN A 70 9.24 14.74 -1.72
N TRP A 71 10.56 14.53 -1.60
CA TRP A 71 11.24 13.39 -2.21
C TRP A 71 10.92 12.06 -1.51
N TYR A 72 10.65 12.11 -0.19
CA TYR A 72 10.36 10.91 0.61
C TYR A 72 8.95 10.33 0.38
N ARG A 73 8.02 11.15 -0.09
CA ARG A 73 6.62 10.78 -0.32
C ARG A 73 6.47 9.83 -1.51
#